data_AF-A0A0F3RIR9-F1
#
_entry.id   AF-A0A0F3RIR9-F1
#
_cell.length_a   1.000
_cell.length_b   1.000
_cell.length_c   1.000
_cell.angle_alpha   90.00
_cell.angle_beta   90.00
_cell.angle_gamma   90.00
#
_symmetry.space_group_name_H-M   'P 1'
#
loop_
_entity.id
_entity.type
_entity.pdbx_description
1 polymer ?
#
loop_
_entity_poly.entity_id
_entity_poly.type
_entity_poly.pdbx_seq_one_letter_code
_entity_poly.pdbx_strand_id
1 'polypeptide(L)'
;MNEFKKYSDLCNIELQDLSDLLLGYKKKLFNDRFQNSFDVVNSVKNFGCLKKKIAQIKTEISQRIINKNEEEKIDAKKSFTGAGNKC
;
A
#
# COMPACT_ATOMS: atom_id res chain seq x y z
N MET A 1 15.16 4.15 -6.47
CA MET A 1 13.80 3.83 -5.99
C MET A 1 13.45 2.47 -6.55
N ASN A 2 13.30 1.45 -5.70
CA ASN A 2 12.93 0.12 -6.19
C ASN A 2 11.57 0.20 -6.87
N GLU A 3 11.55 -0.09 -8.17
CA GLU A 3 10.35 0.02 -8.97
C GLU A 3 9.69 -1.35 -9.03
N PHE A 4 8.46 -1.46 -8.50
CA PHE A 4 7.70 -2.70 -8.64
C PHE A 4 7.06 -2.77 -10.03
N LYS A 5 7.05 -3.98 -10.62
CA LYS A 5 6.56 -4.22 -11.99
C LYS A 5 5.17 -4.82 -11.99
N LYS A 6 4.89 -5.71 -11.04
CA LYS A 6 3.61 -6.41 -10.90
C LYS A 6 3.04 -6.19 -9.51
N TYR A 7 1.71 -6.26 -9.39
CA TYR A 7 1.04 -6.15 -8.09
C TYR A 7 1.56 -7.17 -7.08
N SER A 8 1.81 -8.41 -7.53
CA SER A 8 2.37 -9.50 -6.71
C SER A 8 3.69 -9.14 -6.01
N ASP A 9 4.47 -8.23 -6.60
CA ASP A 9 5.75 -7.82 -6.03
C ASP A 9 5.53 -7.08 -4.70
N LEU A 10 4.36 -6.45 -4.51
CA LEU A 10 4.02 -5.71 -3.30
C LEU A 10 3.83 -6.63 -2.09
N CYS A 11 3.39 -7.87 -2.29
CA CYS A 11 3.10 -8.82 -1.22
C CYS A 11 4.34 -9.19 -0.39
N ASN A 12 5.53 -9.13 -0.99
CA ASN A 12 6.80 -9.48 -0.34
C ASN A 12 7.50 -8.28 0.32
N ILE A 13 6.98 -7.06 0.14
CA ILE A 13 7.57 -5.84 0.69
C ILE A 13 7.03 -5.63 2.12
N GLU A 14 7.84 -5.16 3.05
CA GLU A 14 7.39 -4.83 4.40
C GLU A 14 6.40 -3.66 4.41
N LEU A 15 5.53 -3.58 5.43
CA LEU A 15 4.51 -2.53 5.51
C LEU A 15 5.12 -1.12 5.57
N GLN A 16 6.26 -0.98 6.26
CA GLN A 16 7.00 0.27 6.33
C GLN A 16 7.56 0.66 4.95
N ASP A 17 8.20 -0.29 4.26
CA ASP A 17 8.72 -0.09 2.92
C ASP A 17 7.62 0.23 1.90
N LEU A 18 6.42 -0.35 2.04
CA LEU A 18 5.25 0.02 1.23
C LEU A 18 4.85 1.49 1.45
N SER A 19 4.95 1.98 2.68
CA SER A 19 4.63 3.37 3.03
C SER A 19 5.66 4.34 2.42
N ASP A 20 6.95 3.98 2.48
CA ASP A 20 8.03 4.76 1.87
C ASP A 20 7.93 4.77 0.34
N LEU A 21 7.58 3.62 -0.25
CA LEU A 21 7.33 3.47 -1.68
C LEU A 21 6.15 4.36 -2.11
N LEU A 22 5.05 4.36 -1.35
CA LEU A 22 3.90 5.23 -1.58
C LEU A 22 4.28 6.70 -1.55
N LEU A 23 5.09 7.11 -0.56
CA LEU A 23 5.54 8.49 -0.43
C LEU A 23 6.38 8.91 -1.65
N GLY A 24 7.32 8.09 -2.07
CA GLY A 24 8.15 8.42 -3.23
C GLY A 24 7.35 8.51 -4.53
N TYR A 25 6.34 7.66 -4.76
CA TYR A 25 5.50 7.76 -5.96
C TYR A 25 4.63 9.02 -5.94
N LYS A 26 4.15 9.44 -4.77
CA LYS A 26 3.46 10.73 -4.62
C LYS A 26 4.38 11.91 -4.90
N LYS A 27 5.62 11.89 -4.39
CA LYS A 27 6.63 12.92 -4.68
C LYS A 27 6.93 12.99 -6.18
N LYS A 28 7.11 11.85 -6.84
CA LYS A 28 7.31 11.78 -8.30
C LYS A 28 6.11 12.37 -9.05
N LEU A 29 4.89 11.97 -8.69
CA LEU A 29 3.67 12.52 -9.32
C LEU A 29 3.55 14.04 -9.12
N PHE A 30 3.93 14.55 -7.95
CA PHE A 30 3.96 15.99 -7.69
C PHE A 30 4.98 16.70 -8.58
N ASN A 31 6.22 16.19 -8.63
CA ASN A 31 7.29 16.76 -9.46
C ASN A 31 6.92 16.74 -10.95
N ASP A 32 6.37 15.62 -11.45
CA ASP A 32 5.98 15.51 -12.86
C ASP A 32 4.85 16.51 -13.19
N ARG A 33 3.91 16.75 -12.27
CA ARG A 33 2.86 17.78 -12.44
C ARG A 33 3.43 19.19 -12.41
N PHE A 34 4.34 19.45 -11.48
CA PHE A 34 5.01 20.74 -11.36
C PHE A 34 5.77 21.04 -12.65
N GLN A 35 6.62 20.13 -13.14
CA GLN A 35 7.34 20.28 -14.40
C GLN A 35 6.41 20.47 -15.60
N ASN A 36 5.29 19.73 -15.66
CA ASN A 36 4.30 19.88 -16.73
C ASN A 36 3.62 21.26 -16.71
N SER A 37 3.54 21.93 -15.57
CA SER A 37 2.98 23.29 -15.48
C SER A 37 3.88 24.36 -16.11
N PHE A 38 5.18 24.07 -16.27
CA PHE A 38 6.13 24.97 -16.92
C PHE A 38 6.35 24.62 -18.41
N ASP A 39 5.57 23.71 -18.98
CA ASP A 39 5.71 23.21 -20.37
C ASP A 39 7.11 22.60 -20.70
N VAL A 40 7.92 22.34 -19.67
CA VAL A 40 9.31 21.84 -19.82
C VAL A 40 9.34 20.38 -20.30
N VAL A 41 8.27 19.62 -20.08
CA VAL A 41 8.23 18.19 -20.41
C VAL A 41 6.85 17.81 -20.92
N ASN A 42 6.79 17.25 -22.14
CA ASN A 42 5.60 16.66 -22.77
C ASN A 42 5.21 15.32 -22.08
N SER A 43 5.20 15.31 -20.74
CA SER A 43 5.25 14.15 -19.83
C SER A 43 3.87 13.60 -19.46
N VAL A 44 2.79 14.17 -20.01
CA VAL A 44 1.40 13.82 -19.67
C VAL A 44 1.14 12.30 -19.75
N LYS A 45 1.89 11.59 -20.62
CA LYS A 45 1.82 10.13 -20.81
C LYS A 45 2.09 9.31 -19.53
N ASN A 46 2.79 9.84 -18.52
CA ASN A 46 3.19 9.05 -17.34
C ASN A 46 2.31 9.21 -16.09
N PHE A 47 1.38 10.18 -16.04
CA PHE A 47 0.53 10.39 -14.87
C PHE A 47 -0.40 9.20 -14.58
N GLY A 48 -0.96 8.60 -15.62
CA GLY A 48 -1.85 7.45 -15.49
C GLY A 48 -1.15 6.25 -14.86
N CYS A 49 0.08 5.97 -15.28
CA CYS A 49 0.89 4.89 -14.72
C CYS A 49 1.20 5.14 -13.23
N LEU A 50 1.66 6.34 -12.88
CA LEU A 50 1.96 6.69 -11.48
C LEU A 50 0.73 6.62 -10.58
N LYS A 51 -0.41 7.13 -11.03
CA LYS A 51 -1.68 7.04 -10.29
C LYS A 51 -2.09 5.59 -10.05
N LYS A 52 -1.96 4.72 -11.06
CA LYS A 52 -2.22 3.27 -10.92
C LYS A 52 -1.30 2.63 -9.88
N LYS A 53 0.01 2.90 -9.94
CA LYS A 53 0.97 2.38 -8.95
C LYS A 53 0.63 2.83 -7.52
N ILE A 54 0.27 4.10 -7.33
CA ILE A 54 -0.18 4.65 -6.04
C ILE A 54 -1.43 3.92 -5.53
N ALA A 55 -2.41 3.68 -6.41
CA ALA A 55 -3.64 2.98 -6.04
C ALA A 55 -3.35 1.53 -5.60
N GLN A 56 -2.50 0.82 -6.34
CA GLN A 56 -2.09 -0.55 -6.01
C GLN A 56 -1.42 -0.64 -4.63
N ILE A 57 -0.47 0.25 -4.32
CA ILE A 57 0.19 0.26 -3.01
C ILE A 57 -0.83 0.55 -1.89
N LYS A 58 -1.74 1.51 -2.10
CA LYS A 58 -2.80 1.80 -1.12
C LYS A 58 -3.69 0.58 -0.87
N THR A 59 -4.10 -0.12 -1.92
CA THR A 59 -4.90 -1.34 -1.82
C THR A 59 -4.18 -2.40 -0.99
N GLU A 60 -2.89 -2.64 -1.25
CA GLU A 60 -2.10 -3.61 -0.48
C GLU A 60 -2.00 -3.24 1.01
N ILE A 61 -1.70 -1.97 1.31
CA ILE A 61 -1.66 -1.47 2.69
C ILE A 61 -3.02 -1.67 3.38
N SER A 62 -4.12 -1.28 2.72
CA SER A 62 -5.47 -1.45 3.27
C SER A 62 -5.81 -2.92 3.52
N GLN A 63 -5.46 -3.81 2.58
CA GLN A 63 -5.72 -5.24 2.74
C GLN A 63 -4.98 -5.81 3.96
N ARG A 64 -3.71 -5.44 4.16
CA ARG A 64 -2.94 -5.90 5.32
C ARG A 64 -3.49 -5.40 6.64
N ILE A 65 -3.96 -4.15 6.69
CA ILE A 65 -4.61 -3.60 7.88
C ILE A 65 -5.90 -4.36 8.18
N ILE A 66 -6.72 -4.64 7.17
CA ILE A 66 -7.97 -5.41 7.33
C ILE A 66 -7.65 -6.81 7.85
N ASN A 67 -6.72 -7.53 7.21
CA ASN A 67 -6.36 -8.89 7.61
C ASN A 67 -5.85 -8.94 9.06
N LYS A 68 -4.97 -8.01 9.44
CA LYS A 68 -4.48 -7.90 10.82
C LYS A 68 -5.61 -7.71 11.83
N ASN A 69 -6.57 -6.84 11.52
CA ASN A 69 -7.72 -6.59 12.38
C ASN A 69 -8.67 -7.80 12.47
N GLU A 70 -8.73 -8.64 11.42
CA GLU A 70 -9.51 -9.88 11.44
C GLU A 70 -8.83 -10.98 12.27
N GLU A 71 -7.51 -11.12 12.16
CA GLU A 71 -6.71 -12.03 12.99
C GLU A 71 -6.87 -11.70 14.48
N GLU A 72 -6.75 -10.42 14.86
CA GLU A 72 -6.94 -9.96 16.25
C GLU A 72 -8.33 -10.30 16.81
N LYS A 73 -9.38 -10.23 15.97
CA LYS A 73 -10.75 -10.61 16.36
C LYS A 73 -10.92 -12.12 16.56
N ILE A 74 -10.22 -12.95 15.78
CA ILE A 74 -10.26 -14.41 15.91
C ILE A 74 -9.55 -14.83 17.20
N ASP A 75 -8.39 -14.24 17.49
CA ASP A 75 -7.62 -14.57 18.69
C ASP A 75 -8.35 -14.14 19.98
N ALA A 76 -9.00 -12.97 19.96
CA ALA A 76 -9.89 -12.55 21.03
C ALA A 76 -10.98 -13.61 21.29
N LYS A 77 -11.68 -14.10 20.26
CA LYS A 77 -12.74 -15.12 20.43
C LYS A 77 -12.24 -16.44 21.00
N LYS A 78 -11.05 -16.93 20.59
CA LYS A 78 -10.45 -18.15 21.14
C LYS A 78 -10.12 -18.03 22.63
N SER A 79 -9.69 -16.84 23.08
CA SER A 79 -9.38 -16.62 24.50
C SER A 79 -10.60 -16.71 25.43
N PHE A 80 -11.80 -16.42 24.91
CA PHE A 80 -13.05 -16.51 25.69
C PHE A 80 -13.61 -17.94 25.81
N THR A 81 -13.29 -18.85 24.90
CA THR A 81 -13.83 -20.23 24.92
C THR A 81 -13.01 -21.22 25.76
N GLY A 82 -11.90 -20.79 26.38
CA GLY A 82 -11.02 -21.66 27.17
C GLY A 82 -11.32 -21.76 28.68
N ALA A 83 -12.31 -21.01 29.21
CA ALA A 83 -12.50 -20.86 30.66
C ALA A 83 -13.65 -21.68 31.28
N GLY A 84 -14.30 -22.58 30.53
CA GLY A 84 -15.52 -23.26 31.02
C GLY A 84 -15.57 -24.74 30.70
N ASN A 85 -14.77 -25.56 31.39
CA ASN A 85 -15.14 -26.91 31.80
C ASN A 85 -14.02 -27.52 32.66
N LYS A 86 -14.04 -27.22 33.96
CA LYS A 86 -13.59 -28.18 34.96
C LYS A 86 -14.75 -28.38 35.92
N CYS A 87 -15.13 -29.64 36.02
CA CYS A 87 -16.25 -30.22 36.73
C CYS A 87 -16.36 -29.76 38.19
#